data_AF-A0A1I1IA23-F1
#
_entry.id   AF-A0A1I1IA23-F1
#
_cell.length_a   1.000
_cell.length_b   1.000
_cell.length_c   1.000
_cell.angle_alpha   90.00
_cell.angle_beta   90.00
_cell.angle_gamma   90.00
#
_symmetry.space_group_name_H-M   'P 1'
#
loop_
_entity.id
_entity.type
_entity.pdbx_description
1 polymer ?
#
loop_
_entity_poly.entity_id
_entity_poly.type
_entity_poly.pdbx_seq_one_letter_code
_entity_poly.pdbx_strand_id
1 'polypeptide(L)'
;MPYAGSKSGRREDLGLNAVARVREVAEQRSLLQMQRALTDRDDCRRELDRLELQLSSAASLEADILGSTGSPGALLTLRMTLGQLAESSRLVRDELHSAQGAADAARGRWEQDKAELAAVAQLLERRTAERRREARRAEDRQTDETAAQGWLRRTDGGHR
;
A
#
# COMPACT_ATOMS: atom_id res chain seq x y z
N MET A 1 6.20 -7.47 47.64
CA MET A 1 6.94 -6.51 46.81
C MET A 1 6.34 -6.48 45.41
N PRO A 2 5.80 -5.35 44.92
CA PRO A 2 5.22 -5.29 43.58
C PRO A 2 6.32 -5.19 42.52
N TYR A 3 6.24 -6.07 41.51
CA TYR A 3 7.14 -6.13 40.35
C TYR A 3 7.27 -4.77 39.65
N ALA A 4 8.46 -4.19 39.68
CA ALA A 4 8.82 -2.95 38.98
C ALA A 4 8.77 -3.06 37.44
N GLY A 5 8.61 -4.27 36.89
CA GLY A 5 8.58 -4.52 35.44
C GLY A 5 7.32 -4.04 34.71
N SER A 6 6.18 -3.82 35.38
CA SER A 6 4.90 -3.54 34.70
C SER A 6 4.76 -2.12 34.13
N LYS A 7 5.52 -1.15 34.66
CA LYS A 7 5.46 0.27 34.20
C LYS A 7 6.26 0.51 32.92
N SER A 8 7.37 -0.21 32.70
CA SER A 8 8.20 -0.08 31.48
C SER A 8 7.45 -0.63 30.26
N GLY A 9 6.90 -1.85 30.36
CA GLY A 9 6.19 -2.49 29.25
C GLY A 9 4.97 -1.70 28.76
N ARG A 10 4.20 -1.07 29.66
CA ARG A 10 3.06 -0.22 29.25
C ARG A 10 3.50 1.02 28.47
N ARG A 11 4.62 1.66 28.83
CA ARG A 11 5.13 2.84 28.11
C ARG A 11 5.69 2.47 26.74
N GLU A 12 6.41 1.36 26.65
CA GLU A 12 6.91 0.84 25.36
C GLU A 12 5.78 0.46 24.42
N ASP A 13 4.70 -0.15 24.92
CA ASP A 13 3.53 -0.47 24.10
C ASP A 13 2.79 0.78 23.63
N LEU A 14 2.68 1.82 24.45
CA LEU A 14 2.12 3.10 24.00
C LEU A 14 2.96 3.69 22.86
N GLY A 15 4.29 3.56 22.94
CA GLY A 15 5.22 3.91 21.87
C GLY A 15 4.98 3.09 20.60
N LEU A 16 4.91 1.76 20.71
CA LEU A 16 4.66 0.87 19.56
C LEU A 16 3.26 1.09 18.94
N ASN A 17 2.24 1.36 19.74
CA ASN A 17 0.91 1.70 19.24
C ASN A 17 0.88 3.09 18.56
N ALA A 18 1.71 4.04 19.00
CA ALA A 18 1.88 5.30 18.28
C ALA A 18 2.58 5.07 16.93
N VAL A 19 3.63 4.25 16.90
CA VAL A 19 4.30 3.86 15.65
C VAL A 19 3.34 3.14 14.71
N ALA A 20 2.55 2.19 15.20
CA ALA A 20 1.55 1.48 14.40
C ALA A 20 0.57 2.44 13.72
N ARG A 21 0.04 3.43 14.46
CA ARG A 21 -0.84 4.46 13.92
C ARG A 21 -0.17 5.32 12.85
N VAL A 22 1.07 5.74 13.07
CA VAL A 22 1.83 6.51 12.07
C VAL A 22 2.06 5.68 10.80
N ARG A 23 2.36 4.39 10.95
CA ARG A 23 2.56 3.47 9.83
C ARG A 23 1.27 3.17 9.07
N GLU A 24 0.14 3.08 9.75
CA GLU A 24 -1.17 2.96 9.13
C GLU A 24 -1.50 4.18 8.28
N VAL A 25 -1.26 5.39 8.79
CA VAL A 25 -1.44 6.63 8.01
C VAL A 25 -0.49 6.69 6.82
N ALA A 26 0.77 6.25 6.99
CA ALA A 26 1.73 6.18 5.90
C ALA A 26 1.28 5.20 4.80
N GLU A 27 0.82 4.00 5.17
CA GLU A 27 0.29 2.99 4.24
C GLU A 27 -0.94 3.49 3.49
N GLN A 28 -1.89 4.12 4.19
CA GLN A 28 -3.07 4.70 3.56
C GLN A 28 -2.70 5.82 2.59
N ARG A 29 -1.72 6.66 2.95
CA ARG A 29 -1.21 7.71 2.08
C ARG A 29 -0.52 7.13 0.85
N SER A 30 0.34 6.12 1.00
CA SER A 30 1.03 5.49 -0.12
C SER A 30 0.07 4.72 -1.03
N LEU A 31 -0.98 4.10 -0.47
CA LEU A 31 -2.09 3.50 -1.23
C LEU A 31 -2.79 4.55 -2.11
N LEU A 32 -3.18 5.69 -1.54
CA LEU A 32 -3.82 6.77 -2.31
C LEU A 32 -2.89 7.33 -3.40
N GLN A 33 -1.59 7.46 -3.11
CA GLN A 33 -0.61 7.88 -4.11
C GLN A 33 -0.46 6.86 -5.23
N MET A 34 -0.42 5.56 -4.91
CA MET A 34 -0.38 4.49 -5.90
C MET A 34 -1.62 4.50 -6.79
N GLN A 35 -2.81 4.65 -6.21
CA GLN A 35 -4.05 4.73 -6.96
C GLN A 35 -4.05 5.90 -7.95
N ARG A 36 -3.62 7.09 -7.50
CA ARG A 36 -3.48 8.26 -8.37
C ARG A 36 -2.51 8.01 -9.53
N ALA A 37 -1.32 7.48 -9.23
CA ALA A 37 -0.32 7.19 -10.26
C ALA A 37 -0.81 6.15 -11.28
N LEU A 38 -1.60 5.16 -10.85
CA LEU A 38 -2.25 4.20 -11.76
C LEU A 38 -3.30 4.87 -12.64
N THR A 39 -4.12 5.76 -12.08
CA THR A 39 -5.08 6.55 -12.85
C THR A 39 -4.38 7.41 -13.90
N ASP A 40 -3.34 8.16 -13.51
CA ASP A 40 -2.56 9.01 -14.42
C ASP A 40 -1.97 8.20 -15.58
N ARG A 41 -1.38 7.03 -15.29
CA ARG A 41 -0.86 6.11 -16.31
C ARG A 41 -1.95 5.63 -17.27
N ASP A 42 -3.10 5.26 -16.74
CA ASP A 42 -4.22 4.75 -17.55
C ASP A 42 -4.84 5.87 -18.40
N ASP A 43 -4.85 7.11 -17.92
CA ASP A 43 -5.28 8.30 -18.67
C ASP A 43 -4.33 8.59 -19.84
N CYS A 44 -3.01 8.61 -19.60
CA CYS A 44 -2.01 8.74 -20.67
C CYS A 44 -2.15 7.62 -21.72
N ARG A 45 -2.43 6.39 -21.29
CA ARG A 45 -2.63 5.26 -22.21
C ARG A 45 -3.87 5.45 -23.08
N ARG A 46 -5.00 5.83 -22.50
CA ARG A 46 -6.24 6.10 -23.25
C ARG A 46 -6.05 7.23 -24.25
N GLU A 47 -5.31 8.26 -23.87
CA GLU A 47 -5.01 9.38 -24.76
C GLU A 47 -4.11 8.95 -25.93
N LEU A 48 -3.11 8.09 -25.66
CA LEU A 48 -2.29 7.52 -26.72
C LEU A 48 -3.12 6.67 -27.69
N ASP A 49 -3.96 5.77 -27.16
CA ASP A 49 -4.85 4.93 -27.96
C ASP A 49 -5.78 5.80 -28.84
N ARG A 50 -6.29 6.91 -28.29
CA ARG A 50 -7.10 7.90 -29.02
C ARG A 50 -6.34 8.53 -30.18
N LEU A 51 -5.10 8.97 -29.95
CA LEU A 51 -4.27 9.60 -30.98
C LEU A 51 -3.86 8.60 -32.08
N GLU A 52 -3.56 7.35 -31.73
CA GLU A 52 -3.24 6.30 -32.69
C GLU A 52 -4.44 5.93 -33.57
N LEU A 53 -5.66 5.94 -33.01
CA LEU A 53 -6.88 5.80 -33.79
C LEU A 53 -7.08 6.99 -34.75
N GLN A 54 -6.80 8.21 -34.31
CA GLN A 54 -6.89 9.39 -35.18
C GLN A 54 -5.86 9.35 -36.32
N LEU A 55 -4.63 8.91 -36.04
CA LEU A 55 -3.58 8.72 -37.05
C LEU A 55 -3.97 7.68 -38.10
N SER A 56 -4.48 6.52 -37.68
CA SER A 56 -4.94 5.48 -38.61
C SER A 56 -6.13 5.93 -39.46
N SER A 57 -7.07 6.68 -38.88
CA SER A 57 -8.18 7.28 -39.63
C SER A 57 -7.69 8.31 -40.66
N ALA A 58 -6.76 9.18 -40.29
CA ALA A 58 -6.21 10.19 -41.19
C ALA A 58 -5.35 9.58 -42.32
N ALA A 59 -4.64 8.48 -42.05
CA ALA A 59 -3.91 7.74 -43.07
C ALA A 59 -4.85 7.10 -44.12
N SER A 60 -6.01 6.59 -43.70
CA SER A 60 -7.03 6.09 -44.63
C SER A 60 -7.58 7.21 -45.52
N LEU A 61 -7.81 8.41 -44.96
CA LEU A 61 -8.23 9.58 -45.74
C LEU A 61 -7.19 9.99 -46.79
N GLU A 62 -5.89 9.83 -46.49
CA GLU A 62 -4.83 10.10 -47.45
C GLU A 62 -4.95 9.22 -48.70
N ALA A 63 -5.21 7.92 -48.51
CA ALA A 63 -5.39 6.98 -49.61
C ALA A 63 -6.58 7.37 -50.51
N ASP A 64 -7.68 7.85 -49.90
CA ASP A 64 -8.86 8.32 -50.64
C ASP A 64 -8.58 9.61 -51.44
N ILE A 65 -7.83 10.56 -50.85
CA ILE A 65 -7.46 11.82 -51.53
C ILE A 65 -6.52 11.57 -52.71
N LEU A 66 -5.59 10.63 -52.57
CA LEU A 66 -4.66 10.25 -53.64
C LEU A 66 -5.33 9.40 -54.74
N GLY A 67 -6.34 8.60 -54.38
CA GLY A 67 -7.12 7.79 -55.32
C GLY A 67 -8.24 8.55 -56.04
N SER A 68 -8.66 9.71 -55.52
CA SER A 68 -9.64 10.61 -56.14
C SER A 68 -8.95 11.82 -56.78
N THR A 69 -9.68 12.66 -57.54
CA THR A 69 -9.18 13.96 -58.04
C THR A 69 -9.07 14.98 -56.89
N GLY A 70 -8.29 14.63 -55.86
CA GLY A 70 -8.05 15.48 -54.70
C GLY A 70 -7.29 16.76 -55.07
N SER A 71 -7.63 17.86 -54.41
CA SER A 71 -6.89 19.12 -54.57
C SER A 71 -5.53 19.02 -53.84
N PRO A 72 -4.43 19.50 -54.44
CA PRO A 72 -3.13 19.60 -53.77
C PRO A 72 -3.17 20.31 -52.40
N GLY A 73 -4.07 21.29 -52.23
CA GLY A 73 -4.26 21.99 -50.96
C GLY A 73 -4.85 21.09 -49.86
N ALA A 74 -5.71 20.14 -50.22
CA ALA A 74 -6.27 19.16 -49.28
C ALA A 74 -5.19 18.20 -48.78
N LEU A 75 -4.30 17.75 -49.67
CA LEU A 75 -3.18 16.90 -49.32
C LEU A 75 -2.19 17.61 -48.37
N LEU A 76 -1.85 18.87 -48.66
CA LEU A 76 -0.97 19.66 -47.79
C LEU A 76 -1.56 19.83 -46.39
N THR A 77 -2.85 20.14 -46.31
CA THR A 77 -3.57 20.27 -45.03
C THR A 77 -3.53 18.97 -44.24
N LEU A 78 -3.80 17.83 -44.89
CA LEU A 78 -3.73 16.51 -44.26
C LEU A 78 -2.33 16.17 -43.76
N ARG A 79 -1.29 16.49 -44.54
CA ARG A 79 0.11 16.26 -44.11
C ARG A 79 0.48 17.09 -42.89
N MET A 80 -0.01 18.33 -42.78
CA MET A 80 0.18 19.16 -41.60
C MET A 80 -0.53 18.56 -40.37
N THR A 81 -1.77 18.10 -40.50
CA THR A 81 -2.51 17.49 -39.39
C THR A 81 -1.88 16.17 -38.94
N LEU A 82 -1.43 15.33 -39.89
CA LEU A 82 -0.69 14.10 -39.58
C LEU A 82 0.61 14.40 -38.84
N GLY A 83 1.36 15.42 -39.25
CA GLY A 83 2.57 15.87 -38.56
C GLY A 83 2.29 16.30 -37.11
N GLN A 84 1.21 17.06 -36.90
CA GLN A 84 0.80 17.46 -35.55
C GLN A 84 0.37 16.26 -34.70
N LEU A 85 -0.44 15.35 -35.23
CA LEU A 85 -0.88 14.14 -34.52
C LEU A 85 0.30 13.22 -34.16
N ALA A 86 1.28 13.08 -35.07
CA ALA A 86 2.48 12.29 -34.82
C ALA A 86 3.32 12.88 -33.67
N GLU A 87 3.47 14.21 -33.65
CA GLU A 87 4.17 14.89 -32.57
C GLU A 87 3.43 14.78 -31.23
N SER A 88 2.12 14.99 -31.20
CA SER A 88 1.32 14.78 -29.99
C SER A 88 1.40 13.34 -29.49
N SER A 89 1.35 12.36 -30.40
CA SER A 89 1.49 10.94 -30.05
C SER A 89 2.87 10.63 -29.45
N ARG A 90 3.94 11.26 -29.96
CA ARG A 90 5.29 11.14 -29.39
C ARG A 90 5.34 11.68 -27.96
N LEU A 91 4.83 12.89 -27.73
CA LEU A 91 4.80 13.50 -26.40
C LEU A 91 4.02 12.65 -25.40
N VAL A 92 2.85 12.16 -25.78
CA VAL A 92 2.03 11.31 -24.90
C VAL A 92 2.69 9.95 -24.61
N ARG A 93 3.47 9.39 -25.55
CA ARG A 93 4.30 8.18 -25.27
C ARG A 93 5.35 8.45 -24.20
N ASP A 94 6.03 9.59 -24.28
CA ASP A 94 7.03 9.98 -23.28
C ASP A 94 6.37 10.21 -21.90
N GLU A 95 5.21 10.85 -21.87
CA GLU A 95 4.40 11.01 -20.65
C GLU A 95 3.94 9.66 -20.09
N LEU A 96 3.46 8.75 -20.93
CA LEU A 96 3.07 7.40 -20.53
C LEU A 96 4.24 6.64 -19.91
N HIS A 97 5.44 6.74 -20.50
CA HIS A 97 6.64 6.11 -19.95
C HIS A 97 6.99 6.66 -18.56
N SER A 98 6.91 7.99 -18.39
CA SER A 98 7.09 8.65 -17.09
C SER A 98 6.05 8.20 -16.07
N ALA A 99 4.77 8.16 -16.46
CA ALA A 99 3.66 7.73 -15.62
C ALA A 99 3.76 6.26 -15.20
N GLN A 100 4.26 5.39 -16.09
CA GLN A 100 4.58 3.99 -15.76
C GLN A 100 5.65 3.92 -14.66
N GLY A 101 6.76 4.64 -14.80
CA GLY A 101 7.80 4.70 -13.78
C GLY A 101 7.28 5.24 -12.44
N ALA A 102 6.43 6.27 -12.47
CA ALA A 102 5.79 6.82 -11.27
C ALA A 102 4.86 5.80 -10.59
N ALA A 103 4.07 5.05 -11.36
CA ALA A 103 3.17 4.01 -10.87
C ALA A 103 3.93 2.85 -10.23
N ASP A 104 5.02 2.38 -10.86
CA ASP A 104 5.86 1.31 -10.33
C ASP A 104 6.57 1.74 -9.04
N ALA A 105 7.09 2.97 -9.01
CA ALA A 105 7.69 3.53 -7.80
C ALA A 105 6.67 3.71 -6.67
N ALA A 106 5.43 4.12 -6.98
CA ALA A 106 4.36 4.25 -6.00
C ALA A 106 3.91 2.90 -5.45
N ARG A 107 3.83 1.87 -6.30
CA ARG A 107 3.58 0.49 -5.86
C ARG A 107 4.66 -0.01 -4.92
N GLY A 108 5.94 0.16 -5.27
CA GLY A 108 7.05 -0.24 -4.41
C GLY A 108 7.02 0.44 -3.03
N ARG A 109 6.70 1.73 -2.98
CA ARG A 109 6.52 2.46 -1.71
C ARG A 109 5.37 1.92 -0.87
N TRP A 110 4.22 1.65 -1.49
CA TRP A 110 3.07 1.09 -0.80
C TRP A 110 3.37 -0.32 -0.24
N GLU A 111 4.03 -1.18 -1.02
CA GLU A 111 4.43 -2.51 -0.57
C GLU A 111 5.40 -2.44 0.62
N GLN A 112 6.34 -1.50 0.60
CA GLN A 112 7.24 -1.25 1.72
C GLN A 112 6.48 -0.80 2.98
N ASP A 113 5.62 0.22 2.88
CA ASP A 113 4.85 0.73 4.02
C ASP A 113 3.94 -0.36 4.61
N LYS A 114 3.32 -1.16 3.75
CA LYS A 114 2.50 -2.30 4.14
C LYS A 114 3.31 -3.37 4.88
N ALA A 115 4.51 -3.68 4.40
CA ALA A 115 5.40 -4.65 5.06
C ALA A 115 5.87 -4.13 6.43
N GLU A 116 6.21 -2.85 6.54
CA GLU A 116 6.62 -2.21 7.79
C GLU A 116 5.46 -2.19 8.81
N LEU A 117 4.24 -1.89 8.38
CA LEU A 117 3.04 -1.97 9.22
C LEU A 117 2.81 -3.40 9.73
N ALA A 118 2.92 -4.40 8.84
CA ALA A 118 2.76 -5.81 9.21
C ALA A 118 3.79 -6.26 10.26
N ALA A 119 5.04 -5.82 10.13
CA ALA A 119 6.09 -6.13 11.10
C ALA A 119 5.78 -5.55 12.50
N VAL A 120 5.29 -4.30 12.57
CA VAL A 120 4.89 -3.68 13.84
C VAL A 120 3.68 -4.41 14.44
N ALA A 121 2.70 -4.78 13.63
CA ALA A 121 1.53 -5.53 14.07
C ALA A 121 1.91 -6.90 14.68
N GLN A 122 2.81 -7.64 14.03
CA GLN A 122 3.33 -8.92 14.55
C GLN A 122 4.08 -8.75 15.88
N LEU A 123 4.86 -7.68 16.04
CA LEU A 123 5.56 -7.40 17.30
C LEU A 123 4.58 -7.13 18.45
N LEU A 124 3.55 -6.33 18.19
CA LEU A 124 2.47 -6.07 19.16
C LEU A 124 1.74 -7.36 19.54
N GLU A 125 1.39 -8.19 18.55
CA GLU A 125 0.74 -9.47 18.78
C GLU A 125 1.59 -10.37 19.68
N ARG A 126 2.88 -10.55 19.37
CA ARG A 126 3.82 -11.32 20.19
C ARG A 126 3.87 -10.84 21.64
N ARG A 127 3.99 -9.53 21.86
CA ARG A 127 4.02 -8.94 23.21
C ARG A 127 2.70 -9.14 23.96
N THR A 128 1.56 -9.07 23.28
CA THR A 128 0.26 -9.39 23.91
C THR A 128 0.16 -10.87 24.28
N ALA A 129 0.65 -11.78 23.43
CA ALA A 129 0.67 -13.21 23.70
C ALA A 129 1.59 -13.57 24.87
N GLU A 130 2.78 -12.97 24.95
CA GLU A 130 3.73 -13.16 26.06
C GLU A 130 3.11 -12.73 27.40
N ARG A 131 2.43 -11.58 27.45
CA ARG A 131 1.74 -11.13 28.66
C ARG A 131 0.58 -12.03 29.05
N ARG A 132 -0.21 -12.52 28.10
CA ARG A 132 -1.27 -13.50 28.38
C ARG A 132 -0.69 -14.78 28.99
N ARG A 133 0.46 -15.24 28.50
CA ARG A 133 1.17 -16.40 29.07
C ARG A 133 1.71 -16.13 30.46
N GLU A 134 2.22 -14.92 30.72
CA GLU A 134 2.72 -14.55 32.04
C GLU A 134 1.59 -14.38 33.07
N ALA A 135 0.46 -13.79 32.66
CA ALA A 135 -0.73 -13.68 33.49
C ALA A 135 -1.27 -15.05 33.90
N ARG A 136 -1.40 -15.99 32.94
CA ARG A 136 -1.79 -17.37 33.23
C ARG A 136 -0.85 -18.05 34.22
N ARG A 137 0.47 -17.93 34.02
CA ARG A 137 1.47 -18.45 34.96
C ARG A 137 1.42 -17.82 36.35
N ALA A 138 0.94 -16.58 36.47
CA ALA A 138 0.74 -15.95 37.77
C ALA A 138 -0.54 -16.46 38.46
N GLU A 139 -1.63 -16.63 37.70
CA GLU A 139 -2.89 -17.22 38.17
C GLU A 139 -2.71 -18.67 38.62
N ASP A 140 -1.98 -19.48 37.84
CA ASP A 140 -1.66 -20.88 38.20
C ASP A 140 -0.89 -20.93 39.52
N ARG A 141 0.15 -20.10 39.67
CA ARG A 141 0.93 -20.01 40.92
C ARG A 141 0.09 -19.58 42.12
N GLN A 142 -0.82 -18.63 41.93
CA GLN A 142 -1.71 -18.18 43.01
C GLN A 142 -2.68 -19.30 43.41
N THR A 143 -3.20 -20.05 42.43
CA THR A 143 -4.08 -21.20 42.68
C THR A 143 -3.35 -22.28 43.46
N ASP A 144 -2.13 -22.63 43.04
CA ASP A 144 -1.29 -23.62 43.74
C ASP A 144 -0.96 -23.19 45.18
N GLU A 145 -0.64 -21.90 45.39
CA GLU A 145 -0.37 -21.35 46.72
C GLU A 145 -1.61 -21.44 47.62
N THR A 146 -2.79 -21.09 47.12
CA THR A 146 -4.04 -21.21 47.90
C THR A 146 -4.38 -22.68 48.22
N ALA A 147 -4.14 -23.60 47.29
CA ALA A 147 -4.32 -25.03 47.51
C ALA A 147 -3.36 -25.57 48.58
N ALA A 148 -2.08 -25.18 48.52
CA ALA A 148 -1.06 -25.54 49.50
C ALA A 148 -1.39 -25.01 50.91
N GLN A 149 -1.80 -23.74 51.02
CA GLN A 149 -2.24 -23.15 52.29
C GLN A 149 -3.47 -23.87 52.86
N GLY A 150 -4.43 -24.24 52.01
CA GLY A 150 -5.60 -25.02 52.41
C GLY A 150 -5.24 -26.42 52.92
N TRP A 151 -4.26 -27.08 52.28
CA TRP A 151 -3.77 -28.38 52.71
C TRP A 151 -3.03 -28.32 54.06
N LEU A 152 -2.16 -27.31 54.25
CA LEU A 152 -1.46 -27.09 55.52
C LEU A 152 -2.43 -26.86 56.69
N ARG A 153 -3.48 -26.04 56.50
CA ARG A 153 -4.49 -25.81 57.55
C ARG A 153 -5.24 -27.07 57.97
N ARG A 154 -5.53 -27.98 57.02
CA ARG A 154 -6.22 -29.24 57.33
C ARG A 154 -5.33 -30.24 58.05
N THR A 155 -4.03 -30.25 57.75
CA THR A 155 -3.07 -31.19 58.34
C THR A 155 -2.65 -30.75 59.75
N ASP A 156 -2.41 -29.46 59.99
CA ASP A 156 -2.13 -28.93 61.34
C ASP A 156 -3.34 -29.01 62.29
N GLY A 157 -4.56 -28.89 61.75
CA GLY A 157 -5.80 -29.00 62.54
C GLY A 157 -6.16 -30.43 62.97
N GLY A 158 -5.52 -31.45 62.39
CA GLY A 158 -5.76 -32.88 62.69
C GLY A 158 -4.85 -33.47 63.77
N HIS A 159 -4.02 -32.66 64.44
CA HIS A 159 -3.13 -33.07 65.53
C HIS A 159 -3.55 -32.51 66.90
N ARG A 160 -4.84 -32.24 67.11
CA ARG A 160 -5.41 -31.93 68.42
C ARG A 160 -6.46 -32.94 68.82
#